data_AF-A0A3A0AWI0-F1
#
_entry.id   AF-A0A3A0AWI0-F1
#
_cell.length_a   1.000
_cell.length_b   1.000
_cell.length_c   1.000
_cell.angle_alpha   90.00
_cell.angle_beta   90.00
_cell.angle_gamma   90.00
#
_symmetry.space_group_name_H-M   'P 1'
#
loop_
_entity.id
_entity.type
_entity.pdbx_description
1 polymer ?
#
loop_
_entity_poly.entity_id
_entity_poly.type
_entity_poly.pdbx_seq_one_letter_code
_entity_poly.pdbx_strand_id
1 'polypeptide(L)'
;MERKAKLLIAVGATLVFLALALSACGGETAAPPTEEATSPPTEEATATEAPTEAAVDENGAAAYAVDLVAAWVEAGAPETDAFDYEGVDGNTYQATFAVDIQPLFTQNNVWFEGQQACVGCHFAASENSYHQLNMSTYEGVRTGADSLEEPPGVSILGESEPNKGDFDWSHSKLRERLRNNRMPPGWEFDITEENRNGPCIEVSAEGVTVKLGEYGCELHAVGLLGAWVEAGAPNGEFEYGGATLTFERDVLPFFTGNSMWFDGSQACSGCHFAASESSAHQMDLSSHEGILAGADTLEAPPGVSILGESSP
;
A
#
# COMPACT_ATOMS: atom_id res chain seq x y z
N MET A 1 -4.52 -20.22 76.38
CA MET A 1 -3.36 -19.47 75.89
C MET A 1 -3.83 -18.71 74.65
N GLU A 2 -4.50 -17.55 74.77
CA GLU A 2 -3.97 -16.23 75.20
C GLU A 2 -2.69 -15.89 74.43
N ARG A 3 -2.52 -14.81 73.65
CA ARG A 3 -3.11 -13.45 73.52
C ARG A 3 -2.88 -13.00 72.04
N LYS A 4 -3.81 -12.33 71.36
CA LYS A 4 -4.03 -10.84 71.31
C LYS A 4 -2.72 -10.06 71.02
N ALA A 5 -2.61 -9.06 70.15
CA ALA A 5 -3.55 -8.30 69.34
C ALA A 5 -2.77 -7.18 68.59
N LYS A 6 -3.30 -6.71 67.44
CA LYS A 6 -3.50 -5.29 67.01
C LYS A 6 -2.23 -4.37 66.90
N LEU A 7 -2.11 -3.36 66.03
CA LEU A 7 -3.06 -2.41 65.43
C LEU A 7 -2.27 -1.50 64.42
N LEU A 8 -2.85 -1.20 63.24
CA LEU A 8 -3.06 0.12 62.57
C LEU A 8 -1.85 1.05 62.26
N ILE A 9 -1.81 1.98 61.29
CA ILE A 9 -2.70 2.69 60.32
C ILE A 9 -1.69 3.39 59.34
N ALA A 10 -1.90 3.50 58.02
CA ALA A 10 -2.47 4.66 57.29
C ALA A 10 -2.34 4.36 55.79
N VAL A 11 -3.39 4.34 54.97
CA VAL A 11 -4.15 5.46 54.36
C VAL A 11 -3.33 6.27 53.34
N GLY A 12 -3.82 6.23 52.09
CA GLY A 12 -3.56 7.21 51.02
C GLY A 12 -2.79 6.62 49.84
N ALA A 13 -3.20 6.74 48.58
CA ALA A 13 -4.39 7.25 47.94
C ALA A 13 -4.40 6.69 46.51
N THR A 14 -5.59 6.43 45.99
CA THR A 14 -5.91 6.12 44.61
C THR A 14 -5.35 7.16 43.63
N LEU A 15 -4.75 6.75 42.51
CA LEU A 15 -4.95 7.42 41.22
C LEU A 15 -4.46 6.55 40.05
N VAL A 16 -5.44 6.14 39.26
CA VAL A 16 -5.33 5.63 37.89
C VAL A 16 -4.81 6.76 37.01
N PHE A 17 -3.77 6.49 36.21
CA PHE A 17 -3.53 7.23 34.98
C PHE A 17 -3.29 6.26 33.84
N LEU A 18 -4.40 5.97 33.16
CA LEU A 18 -4.45 5.66 31.75
C LEU A 18 -4.19 6.99 31.02
N ALA A 19 -3.13 7.08 30.23
CA ALA A 19 -2.95 8.17 29.27
C ALA A 19 -2.79 7.54 27.89
N LEU A 20 -3.84 7.70 27.10
CA LEU A 20 -3.85 7.47 25.67
C LEU A 20 -2.79 8.37 25.02
N ALA A 21 -1.95 7.79 24.15
CA ALA A 21 -1.23 8.54 23.14
C ALA A 21 -2.18 8.80 21.96
N LEU A 22 -2.88 9.94 22.01
CA LEU A 22 -3.40 10.62 20.83
C LEU A 22 -2.38 11.71 20.48
N SER A 23 -1.69 11.56 19.35
CA SER A 23 -1.09 12.68 18.65
C SER A 23 -1.61 12.64 17.22
N ALA A 24 -2.80 13.23 17.04
CA ALA A 24 -3.37 13.55 15.75
C ALA A 24 -2.89 14.95 15.30
N CYS A 25 -2.94 15.13 13.99
CA CYS A 25 -2.70 16.34 13.22
C CYS A 25 -3.13 17.65 13.91
N GLY A 26 -2.29 18.66 13.69
CA GLY A 26 -2.51 20.12 13.71
C GLY A 26 -3.77 20.66 14.38
N GLY A 27 -3.59 21.24 15.57
CA GLY A 27 -4.58 22.09 16.24
C GLY A 27 -3.90 23.23 16.99
N GLU A 28 -3.90 24.42 16.38
CA GLU A 28 -3.37 25.66 16.93
C GLU A 28 -4.11 26.05 18.22
N THR A 29 -3.39 26.21 19.33
CA THR A 29 -3.95 26.70 20.60
C THR A 29 -3.16 27.90 21.11
N ALA A 30 -3.85 29.03 21.21
CA ALA A 30 -3.33 30.29 21.72
C ALA A 30 -3.00 30.22 23.22
N ALA A 31 -1.88 30.83 23.62
CA ALA A 31 -1.43 30.92 25.00
C ALA A 31 -2.04 32.13 25.76
N PRO A 32 -2.24 32.04 27.10
CA PRO A 32 -2.76 33.14 27.93
C PRO A 32 -1.64 34.10 28.42
N PRO A 33 -1.97 35.29 28.97
CA PRO A 33 -1.04 36.41 28.99
C PRO A 33 -0.18 36.57 30.27
N THR A 34 0.98 37.19 30.02
CA THR A 34 1.79 38.14 30.83
C THR A 34 2.54 37.68 32.08
N GLU A 35 3.87 37.93 32.07
CA GLU A 35 4.52 38.87 32.99
C GLU A 35 5.78 39.49 32.34
N GLU A 36 5.96 40.80 32.53
CA GLU A 36 7.02 41.64 31.95
C GLU A 36 8.42 41.30 32.49
N ALA A 37 9.37 41.08 31.57
CA ALA A 37 10.79 41.24 31.86
C ALA A 37 11.48 41.91 30.66
N THR A 38 12.21 42.98 30.95
CA THR A 38 12.73 43.99 30.04
C THR A 38 13.86 43.46 29.13
N SER A 39 13.73 43.66 27.82
CA SER A 39 14.70 43.26 26.79
C SER A 39 15.86 44.24 26.60
N PRO A 40 17.09 43.78 26.27
CA PRO A 40 18.05 44.46 25.42
C PRO A 40 17.98 43.92 23.95
N PRO A 41 18.60 44.60 22.97
CA PRO A 41 18.02 44.80 21.65
C PRO A 41 18.12 43.61 20.69
N THR A 42 17.11 43.57 19.82
CA THR A 42 16.86 42.67 18.71
C THR A 42 17.97 42.73 17.65
N GLU A 43 18.68 41.61 17.46
CA GLU A 43 19.25 41.26 16.15
C GLU A 43 18.18 40.45 15.41
N GLU A 44 17.81 40.87 14.20
CA GLU A 44 16.94 40.13 13.29
C GLU A 44 17.57 38.78 12.94
N ALA A 45 17.28 37.76 13.74
CA ALA A 45 17.41 36.38 13.31
C ALA A 45 16.18 36.08 12.43
N THR A 46 16.36 36.18 11.12
CA THR A 46 15.47 35.59 10.12
C THR A 46 15.15 34.15 10.55
N ALA A 47 13.88 33.89 10.84
CA ALA A 47 13.38 32.55 11.08
C ALA A 47 13.76 31.70 9.86
N THR A 48 14.70 30.78 10.08
CA THR A 48 14.99 29.72 9.13
C THR A 48 13.77 28.82 9.17
N GLU A 49 12.94 28.91 8.13
CA GLU A 49 11.96 27.88 7.81
C GLU A 49 12.65 26.51 7.92
N ALA A 50 11.96 25.55 8.52
CA ALA A 50 12.35 24.15 8.41
C ALA A 50 12.66 23.86 6.93
N PRO A 51 13.73 23.12 6.61
CA PRO A 51 14.03 22.83 5.22
C PRO A 51 12.83 22.11 4.63
N THR A 52 12.10 22.82 3.76
CA THR A 52 11.50 22.23 2.59
C THR A 52 12.49 21.20 2.07
N GLU A 53 12.00 19.98 1.78
CA GLU A 53 12.76 19.01 1.00
C GLU A 53 13.57 19.77 -0.03
N ALA A 54 14.89 19.64 0.03
CA ALA A 54 15.74 20.28 -0.94
C ALA A 54 15.24 19.82 -2.30
N ALA A 55 14.61 20.72 -3.05
CA ALA A 55 14.26 20.49 -4.43
C ALA A 55 15.56 20.06 -5.09
N VAL A 56 15.61 18.78 -5.46
CA VAL A 56 16.68 18.28 -6.32
C VAL A 56 16.63 19.20 -7.54
N ASP A 57 17.76 19.82 -7.86
CA ASP A 57 17.91 20.61 -9.09
C ASP A 57 17.83 19.64 -10.28
N GLU A 58 16.63 19.16 -10.59
CA GLU A 58 16.39 18.23 -11.70
C GLU A 58 16.20 19.01 -13.00
N ASN A 59 17.17 19.85 -13.34
CA ASN A 59 17.28 20.37 -14.70
C ASN A 59 18.04 19.35 -15.56
N GLY A 60 17.32 18.63 -16.43
CA GLY A 60 17.91 17.78 -17.47
C GLY A 60 17.21 16.42 -17.65
N ALA A 61 17.99 15.42 -18.09
CA ALA A 61 17.52 14.10 -18.50
C ALA A 61 17.00 13.17 -17.38
N ALA A 62 16.74 13.70 -16.18
CA ALA A 62 16.19 12.91 -15.08
C ALA A 62 14.76 12.46 -15.41
N ALA A 63 14.35 11.29 -14.91
CA ALA A 63 13.01 10.75 -15.06
C ALA A 63 12.65 9.92 -13.83
N TYR A 64 11.37 9.84 -13.50
CA TYR A 64 10.91 8.84 -12.53
C TYR A 64 11.23 7.44 -13.06
N ALA A 65 11.84 6.60 -12.23
CA ALA A 65 12.26 5.26 -12.65
C ALA A 65 11.10 4.41 -13.21
N VAL A 66 9.89 4.57 -12.66
CA VAL A 66 8.69 3.89 -13.16
C VAL A 66 8.30 4.38 -14.57
N ASP A 67 8.46 5.67 -14.85
CA ASP A 67 8.13 6.26 -16.15
C ASP A 67 9.20 5.93 -17.19
N LEU A 68 10.46 5.80 -16.79
CA LEU A 68 11.52 5.29 -17.65
C LEU A 68 11.27 3.83 -18.08
N VAL A 69 10.82 2.98 -17.14
CA VAL A 69 10.38 1.61 -17.47
C VAL A 69 9.14 1.63 -18.37
N ALA A 70 8.19 2.53 -18.12
CA ALA A 70 7.02 2.72 -18.98
C ALA A 70 7.42 2.99 -20.43
N ALA A 71 8.29 3.99 -20.64
CA ALA A 71 8.78 4.37 -21.96
C ALA A 71 9.48 3.21 -22.68
N TRP A 72 10.30 2.43 -21.95
CA TRP A 72 10.92 1.23 -22.51
C TRP A 72 9.90 0.17 -22.96
N VAL A 73 8.90 -0.11 -22.12
CA VAL A 73 7.83 -1.09 -22.42
C VAL A 73 6.99 -0.62 -23.61
N GLU A 74 6.59 0.66 -23.63
CA GLU A 74 5.78 1.27 -24.69
C GLU A 74 6.54 1.34 -26.03
N ALA A 75 7.87 1.42 -26.00
CA ALA A 75 8.73 1.30 -27.18
C ALA A 75 8.87 -0.15 -27.69
N GLY A 76 8.17 -1.11 -27.09
CA GLY A 76 8.21 -2.54 -27.45
C GLY A 76 9.26 -3.34 -26.69
N ALA A 77 9.75 -2.81 -25.57
CA ALA A 77 10.78 -3.42 -24.72
C ALA A 77 12.03 -3.87 -25.50
N PRO A 78 12.72 -3.00 -26.27
CA PRO A 78 13.90 -3.38 -27.03
C PRO A 78 15.06 -3.82 -26.12
N GLU A 79 15.81 -4.85 -26.53
CA GLU A 79 17.00 -5.32 -25.80
C GLU A 79 18.23 -4.42 -26.06
N THR A 80 18.50 -4.12 -27.34
CA THR A 80 19.72 -3.43 -27.77
C THR A 80 19.45 -2.06 -28.37
N ASP A 81 18.30 -1.88 -29.01
CA ASP A 81 17.95 -0.63 -29.67
C ASP A 81 17.62 0.45 -28.63
N ALA A 82 17.99 1.69 -28.94
CA ALA A 82 17.63 2.82 -28.11
C ALA A 82 16.11 3.09 -28.19
N PHE A 83 15.54 3.55 -27.09
CA PHE A 83 14.18 4.05 -27.01
C PHE A 83 14.17 5.48 -26.49
N ASP A 84 13.13 6.22 -26.86
CA ASP A 84 12.96 7.61 -26.43
C ASP A 84 12.20 7.66 -25.09
N TYR A 85 12.56 8.60 -24.22
CA TYR A 85 11.81 8.94 -23.00
C TYR A 85 11.77 10.45 -22.79
N GLU A 86 10.78 10.94 -22.05
CA GLU A 86 10.67 12.34 -21.66
C GLU A 86 11.32 12.56 -20.29
N GLY A 87 12.27 13.50 -20.22
CA GLY A 87 12.85 13.94 -18.95
C GLY A 87 11.89 14.86 -18.18
N VAL A 88 12.15 15.08 -16.90
CA VAL A 88 11.36 16.00 -16.06
C VAL A 88 11.43 17.47 -16.53
N ASP A 89 12.39 17.79 -17.40
CA ASP A 89 12.50 19.08 -18.07
C ASP A 89 11.65 19.20 -19.36
N GLY A 90 10.91 18.14 -19.72
CA GLY A 90 10.05 18.05 -20.90
C GLY A 90 10.78 17.81 -22.22
N ASN A 91 12.10 17.59 -22.21
CA ASN A 91 12.86 17.25 -23.41
C ASN A 91 12.89 15.72 -23.63
N THR A 92 13.06 15.31 -24.88
CA THR A 92 13.23 13.89 -25.26
C THR A 92 14.69 13.48 -25.18
N TYR A 93 14.93 12.33 -24.57
CA TYR A 93 16.24 11.68 -24.42
C TYR A 93 16.19 10.24 -24.90
N GLN A 94 17.36 9.61 -25.05
CA GLN A 94 17.47 8.21 -25.43
C GLN A 94 18.06 7.38 -24.30
N ALA A 95 17.52 6.18 -24.14
CA ALA A 95 17.98 5.18 -23.18
C ALA A 95 18.08 3.81 -23.85
N THR A 96 18.77 2.87 -23.19
CA THR A 96 18.87 1.47 -23.61
C THR A 96 18.60 0.56 -22.43
N PHE A 97 18.15 -0.67 -22.70
CA PHE A 97 17.87 -1.63 -21.63
C PHE A 97 19.10 -1.88 -20.74
N ALA A 98 20.26 -2.16 -21.34
CA ALA A 98 21.46 -2.54 -20.60
C ALA A 98 22.01 -1.42 -19.70
N VAL A 99 21.90 -0.16 -20.12
CA VAL A 99 22.48 0.98 -19.40
C VAL A 99 21.49 1.60 -18.42
N ASP A 100 20.20 1.65 -18.76
CA ASP A 100 19.25 2.51 -18.05
C ASP A 100 18.12 1.72 -17.36
N ILE A 101 17.75 0.55 -17.86
CA ILE A 101 16.67 -0.28 -17.29
C ILE A 101 17.21 -1.39 -16.38
N GLN A 102 18.15 -2.20 -16.88
CA GLN A 102 18.70 -3.35 -16.15
C GLN A 102 19.29 -2.96 -14.79
N PRO A 103 19.99 -1.80 -14.63
CA PRO A 103 20.44 -1.32 -13.33
C PRO A 103 19.34 -1.10 -12.30
N LEU A 104 18.12 -0.71 -12.72
CA LEU A 104 16.98 -0.51 -11.82
C LEU A 104 16.61 -1.78 -11.05
N PHE A 105 16.91 -2.95 -11.62
CA PHE A 105 16.61 -4.24 -11.00
C PHE A 105 17.84 -4.89 -10.32
N THR A 106 19.04 -4.53 -10.77
CA THR A 106 20.29 -5.22 -10.38
C THR A 106 21.10 -4.49 -9.33
N GLN A 107 20.85 -3.20 -9.10
CA GLN A 107 21.60 -2.40 -8.14
C GLN A 107 20.80 -2.13 -6.86
N ASN A 108 21.50 -2.11 -5.73
CA ASN A 108 20.97 -1.70 -4.44
C ASN A 108 20.76 -0.18 -4.42
N ASN A 109 19.86 0.29 -3.56
CA ASN A 109 19.61 1.70 -3.29
C ASN A 109 19.07 2.53 -4.47
N VAL A 110 18.59 1.90 -5.55
CA VAL A 110 18.09 2.63 -6.72
C VAL A 110 16.68 3.17 -6.49
N TRP A 111 15.82 2.41 -5.81
CA TRP A 111 14.43 2.81 -5.55
C TRP A 111 14.29 3.64 -4.28
N PHE A 112 15.11 3.36 -3.26
CA PHE A 112 15.21 4.13 -2.01
C PHE A 112 16.47 3.71 -1.25
N GLU A 113 16.94 4.55 -0.32
CA GLU A 113 18.13 4.26 0.49
C GLU A 113 17.94 3.01 1.37
N GLY A 114 18.92 2.11 1.36
CA GLY A 114 18.90 0.85 2.10
C GLY A 114 18.23 -0.31 1.37
N GLN A 115 17.70 -0.09 0.17
CA GLN A 115 17.05 -1.13 -0.64
C GLN A 115 18.04 -2.20 -1.12
N GLN A 116 17.65 -3.48 -1.01
CA GLN A 116 18.27 -4.59 -1.70
C GLN A 116 17.76 -4.66 -3.15
N ALA A 117 18.67 -4.83 -4.11
CA ALA A 117 18.36 -5.06 -5.52
C ALA A 117 17.30 -6.16 -5.72
N CYS A 118 16.45 -6.01 -6.73
CA CYS A 118 15.39 -6.96 -7.06
C CYS A 118 15.97 -8.37 -7.30
N VAL A 119 17.13 -8.44 -7.94
CA VAL A 119 17.85 -9.70 -8.19
C VAL A 119 18.35 -10.40 -6.93
N GLY A 120 18.32 -9.77 -5.75
CA GLY A 120 18.60 -10.49 -4.51
C GLY A 120 17.56 -11.58 -4.19
N CYS A 121 16.32 -11.41 -4.67
CA CYS A 121 15.23 -12.38 -4.52
C CYS A 121 14.77 -12.98 -5.86
N HIS A 122 14.97 -12.26 -6.97
CA HIS A 122 14.52 -12.64 -8.32
C HIS A 122 15.69 -12.79 -9.31
N PHE A 123 16.43 -13.89 -9.23
CA PHE A 123 17.71 -14.08 -9.95
C PHE A 123 17.72 -15.20 -10.99
N ALA A 124 16.72 -16.07 -11.02
CA ALA A 124 16.70 -17.21 -11.94
C ALA A 124 15.29 -17.75 -12.18
N ALA A 125 15.08 -18.42 -13.32
CA ALA A 125 13.91 -19.27 -13.54
C ALA A 125 14.08 -20.59 -12.77
N SER A 126 13.89 -20.55 -11.46
CA SER A 126 14.06 -21.70 -10.56
C SER A 126 13.22 -21.54 -9.29
N GLU A 127 12.92 -22.64 -8.62
CA GLU A 127 12.17 -22.67 -7.34
C GLU A 127 12.84 -21.88 -6.20
N ASN A 128 14.15 -21.61 -6.28
CA ASN A 128 14.86 -20.82 -5.28
C ASN A 128 14.73 -19.30 -5.49
N SER A 129 14.22 -18.90 -6.65
CA SER A 129 13.90 -17.51 -6.97
C SER A 129 12.43 -17.31 -6.73
N TYR A 130 12.05 -16.26 -6.00
CA TYR A 130 10.63 -16.01 -5.71
C TYR A 130 9.87 -15.86 -7.02
N HIS A 131 8.75 -16.57 -7.12
CA HIS A 131 7.94 -16.67 -8.33
C HIS A 131 8.72 -17.09 -9.58
N GLN A 132 9.80 -17.87 -9.43
CA GLN A 132 10.65 -18.32 -10.54
C GLN A 132 11.06 -17.17 -11.48
N LEU A 133 11.12 -15.95 -10.95
CA LEU A 133 11.30 -14.73 -11.72
C LEU A 133 12.79 -14.43 -11.81
N ASN A 134 13.27 -14.12 -13.01
CA ASN A 134 14.64 -13.69 -13.22
C ASN A 134 14.68 -12.23 -13.68
N MET A 135 15.10 -11.32 -12.80
CA MET A 135 15.27 -9.91 -13.16
C MET A 135 16.71 -9.53 -13.51
N SER A 136 17.62 -10.51 -13.60
CA SER A 136 19.05 -10.26 -13.86
C SER A 136 19.43 -10.16 -15.33
N THR A 137 18.52 -10.54 -16.24
CA THR A 137 18.72 -10.52 -17.69
C THR A 137 17.49 -10.01 -18.41
N TYR A 138 17.68 -9.52 -19.64
CA TYR A 138 16.59 -9.15 -20.55
C TYR A 138 15.60 -10.30 -20.75
N GLU A 139 16.11 -11.48 -21.14
CA GLU A 139 15.29 -12.68 -21.37
C GLU A 139 14.46 -13.07 -20.13
N GLY A 140 15.03 -12.94 -18.93
CA GLY A 140 14.33 -13.22 -17.68
C GLY A 140 13.16 -12.26 -17.42
N VAL A 141 13.38 -10.96 -17.62
CA VAL A 141 12.33 -9.93 -17.48
C VAL A 141 11.22 -10.14 -18.51
N ARG A 142 11.57 -10.51 -19.76
CA ARG A 142 10.60 -10.81 -20.83
C ARG A 142 9.81 -12.09 -20.57
N THR A 143 10.44 -13.12 -20.01
CA THR A 143 9.79 -14.39 -19.64
C THR A 143 8.80 -14.22 -18.49
N GLY A 144 9.12 -13.33 -17.54
CA GLY A 144 8.23 -13.06 -16.40
C GLY A 144 8.32 -14.10 -15.28
N ALA A 145 7.29 -14.14 -14.45
CA ALA A 145 7.18 -14.97 -13.26
C ALA A 145 6.60 -16.35 -13.57
N ASP A 146 6.70 -17.31 -12.65
CA ASP A 146 6.02 -18.62 -12.65
C ASP A 146 6.20 -19.44 -13.94
N SER A 147 7.36 -19.29 -14.57
CA SER A 147 7.69 -19.89 -15.88
C SER A 147 7.78 -21.42 -15.91
N LEU A 148 7.84 -22.07 -14.74
CA LEU A 148 7.88 -23.53 -14.59
C LEU A 148 6.53 -24.10 -14.11
N GLU A 149 5.53 -23.26 -13.84
CA GLU A 149 4.18 -23.66 -13.40
C GLU A 149 3.25 -24.00 -14.59
N GLU A 150 2.02 -24.46 -14.31
CA GLU A 150 0.98 -24.72 -15.31
C GLU A 150 -0.30 -23.91 -15.00
N PRO A 151 -0.72 -22.97 -15.87
CA PRO A 151 -0.09 -22.61 -17.15
C PRO A 151 1.25 -21.88 -16.95
N PRO A 152 2.19 -22.01 -17.91
CA PRO A 152 3.53 -21.46 -17.74
C PRO A 152 3.55 -19.95 -17.91
N GLY A 153 4.08 -19.28 -16.91
CA GLY A 153 4.49 -17.89 -17.01
C GLY A 153 3.39 -16.87 -16.74
N VAL A 154 3.79 -15.77 -16.11
CA VAL A 154 2.98 -14.55 -15.96
C VAL A 154 3.83 -13.38 -16.44
N SER A 155 3.34 -12.64 -17.46
CA SER A 155 4.04 -11.44 -17.92
C SER A 155 4.02 -10.40 -16.80
N ILE A 156 5.20 -9.89 -16.47
CA ILE A 156 5.33 -8.77 -15.52
C ILE A 156 5.21 -7.41 -16.21
N LEU A 157 5.25 -7.38 -17.55
CA LEU A 157 5.24 -6.16 -18.37
C LEU A 157 3.86 -5.83 -18.94
N GLY A 158 2.83 -6.62 -18.61
CA GLY A 158 1.45 -6.38 -19.03
C GLY A 158 1.11 -6.92 -20.42
N GLU A 159 1.87 -7.89 -20.93
CA GLU A 159 1.47 -8.64 -22.12
C GLU A 159 0.34 -9.61 -21.75
N SER A 160 -0.53 -9.95 -22.72
CA SER A 160 -1.60 -10.91 -22.45
C SER A 160 -1.09 -12.33 -22.23
N GLU A 161 0.09 -12.65 -22.78
CA GLU A 161 0.88 -13.85 -22.52
C GLU A 161 2.37 -13.47 -22.53
N PRO A 162 3.25 -14.15 -21.77
CA PRO A 162 4.68 -13.88 -21.81
C PRO A 162 5.25 -13.87 -23.24
N ASN A 163 6.10 -12.88 -23.55
CA ASN A 163 6.78 -12.71 -24.84
C ASN A 163 5.91 -12.37 -26.07
N LYS A 164 4.62 -12.06 -25.90
CA LYS A 164 3.71 -11.76 -27.02
C LYS A 164 3.91 -10.37 -27.64
N GLY A 165 4.39 -9.39 -26.86
CA GLY A 165 4.68 -8.02 -27.28
C GLY A 165 3.48 -7.08 -27.31
N ASP A 166 2.31 -7.51 -26.81
CA ASP A 166 1.09 -6.69 -26.70
C ASP A 166 0.99 -6.00 -25.34
N PHE A 167 2.01 -5.18 -25.04
CA PHE A 167 2.19 -4.54 -23.74
C PHE A 167 1.03 -3.61 -23.33
N ASP A 168 0.58 -3.77 -22.09
CA ASP A 168 -0.23 -2.81 -21.35
C ASP A 168 0.46 -2.48 -20.02
N TRP A 169 1.36 -1.49 -20.05
CA TRP A 169 2.12 -1.08 -18.87
C TRP A 169 1.20 -0.66 -17.71
N SER A 170 0.06 -0.03 -18.01
CA SER A 170 -0.87 0.47 -17.02
C SER A 170 -1.49 -0.63 -16.16
N HIS A 171 -1.68 -1.82 -16.75
CA HIS A 171 -2.17 -3.04 -16.11
C HIS A 171 -1.06 -4.08 -15.84
N SER A 172 0.21 -3.68 -15.94
CA SER A 172 1.34 -4.59 -15.73
C SER A 172 1.57 -4.91 -14.25
N LYS A 173 1.96 -6.16 -13.96
CA LYS A 173 2.26 -6.60 -12.60
C LYS A 173 3.47 -5.89 -12.01
N LEU A 174 4.47 -5.56 -12.82
CA LEU A 174 5.63 -4.80 -12.35
C LEU A 174 5.23 -3.40 -11.90
N ARG A 175 4.41 -2.68 -12.67
CA ARG A 175 3.93 -1.35 -12.28
C ARG A 175 3.09 -1.40 -11.02
N GLU A 176 2.16 -2.36 -10.91
CA GLU A 176 1.36 -2.57 -9.69
C GLU A 176 2.27 -2.75 -8.46
N ARG A 177 3.33 -3.57 -8.56
CA ARG A 177 4.28 -3.84 -7.48
C ARG A 177 5.17 -2.65 -7.11
N LEU A 178 5.52 -1.81 -8.08
CA LEU A 178 6.40 -0.65 -7.86
C LEU A 178 5.65 0.58 -7.32
N ARG A 179 4.35 0.74 -7.64
CA ARG A 179 3.60 1.95 -7.29
C ARG A 179 2.57 1.77 -6.18
N ASN A 180 1.95 0.59 -6.09
CA ASN A 180 0.78 0.44 -5.22
C ASN A 180 1.24 0.01 -3.83
N ASN A 181 1.19 0.96 -2.89
CA ASN A 181 1.36 0.64 -1.48
C ASN A 181 0.28 -0.35 -1.03
N ARG A 182 0.71 -1.37 -0.30
CA ARG A 182 -0.23 -2.31 0.32
C ARG A 182 -1.10 -1.58 1.35
N MET A 183 -2.39 -1.90 1.34
CA MET A 183 -3.36 -1.36 2.30
C MET A 183 -3.78 -2.40 3.37
N PRO A 184 -4.18 -1.95 4.57
CA PRO A 184 -3.97 -0.60 5.10
C PRO A 184 -2.47 -0.28 5.33
N PRO A 185 -2.07 1.00 5.40
CA PRO A 185 -0.68 1.39 5.63
C PRO A 185 -0.10 0.83 6.92
N GLY A 186 1.20 0.53 6.92
CA GLY A 186 1.91 -0.05 8.07
C GLY A 186 1.93 -1.58 8.09
N TRP A 187 1.42 -2.22 7.04
CA TRP A 187 1.50 -3.67 6.90
C TRP A 187 2.95 -4.15 6.79
N GLU A 188 3.35 -5.12 7.61
CA GLU A 188 4.70 -5.68 7.58
C GLU A 188 4.94 -6.53 6.32
N PHE A 189 6.03 -6.27 5.62
CA PHE A 189 6.45 -7.11 4.52
C PHE A 189 6.84 -8.50 5.04
N ASP A 190 6.14 -9.52 4.56
CA ASP A 190 6.46 -10.91 4.81
C ASP A 190 6.91 -11.55 3.49
N ILE A 191 8.17 -11.97 3.45
CA ILE A 191 8.79 -12.55 2.26
C ILE A 191 8.21 -13.93 1.91
N THR A 192 7.59 -14.62 2.86
CA THR A 192 6.87 -15.88 2.58
C THR A 192 5.56 -15.63 1.86
N GLU A 193 5.09 -14.39 1.86
CA GLU A 193 3.83 -13.94 1.27
C GLU A 193 2.57 -14.53 1.92
N GLU A 194 2.69 -15.32 3.00
CA GLU A 194 1.56 -15.95 3.69
C GLU A 194 0.52 -14.93 4.14
N ASN A 195 0.98 -13.73 4.52
CA ASN A 195 0.11 -12.66 4.97
C ASN A 195 -0.60 -11.90 3.84
N ARG A 196 -0.27 -12.09 2.54
CA ARG A 196 -0.82 -11.31 1.40
C ARG A 196 -2.35 -11.31 1.34
N ASN A 197 -2.95 -12.44 1.71
CA ASN A 197 -4.38 -12.69 1.65
C ASN A 197 -5.17 -12.11 2.84
N GLY A 198 -4.48 -11.38 3.72
CA GLY A 198 -5.04 -10.86 4.96
C GLY A 198 -5.17 -11.93 6.04
N PRO A 199 -5.69 -11.58 7.22
CA PRO A 199 -5.81 -12.52 8.32
C PRO A 199 -6.76 -13.66 7.99
N CYS A 200 -6.52 -14.81 8.62
CA CYS A 200 -7.45 -15.91 8.65
C CYS A 200 -8.78 -15.48 9.29
N ILE A 201 -9.86 -16.11 8.87
CA ILE A 201 -11.18 -15.82 9.42
C ILE A 201 -11.93 -17.11 9.76
N GLU A 202 -12.72 -17.04 10.82
CA GLU A 202 -13.76 -18.02 11.11
C GLU A 202 -15.08 -17.53 10.53
N VAL A 203 -15.77 -18.41 9.82
CA VAL A 203 -17.06 -18.13 9.18
C VAL A 203 -18.10 -19.06 9.78
N SER A 204 -19.22 -18.50 10.24
CA SER A 204 -20.38 -19.24 10.74
C SER A 204 -21.69 -18.53 10.39
N ALA A 205 -22.82 -19.14 10.77
CA ALA A 205 -24.14 -18.52 10.59
C ALA A 205 -24.27 -17.17 11.33
N GLU A 206 -23.50 -16.98 12.40
CA GLU A 206 -23.46 -15.76 13.20
C GLU A 206 -22.67 -14.63 12.53
N GLY A 207 -21.84 -14.95 11.53
CA GLY A 207 -21.03 -14.00 10.77
C GLY A 207 -19.54 -14.35 10.77
N VAL A 208 -18.71 -13.33 10.61
CA VAL A 208 -17.25 -13.48 10.46
C VAL A 208 -16.51 -13.02 11.71
N THR A 209 -15.52 -13.81 12.13
CA THR A 209 -14.56 -13.44 13.18
C THR A 209 -13.14 -13.46 12.63
N VAL A 210 -12.42 -12.36 12.78
CA VAL A 210 -11.02 -12.25 12.35
C VAL A 210 -10.08 -12.93 13.36
N LYS A 211 -9.11 -13.69 12.86
CA LYS A 211 -7.99 -14.26 13.62
C LYS A 211 -6.72 -13.48 13.33
N LEU A 212 -6.54 -12.38 14.05
CA LEU A 212 -5.36 -11.53 13.87
C LEU A 212 -4.08 -12.29 14.20
N GLY A 213 -3.07 -12.12 13.36
CA GLY A 213 -1.78 -12.81 13.48
C GLY A 213 -1.77 -14.23 12.92
N GLU A 214 -2.91 -14.74 12.46
CA GLU A 214 -3.00 -16.02 11.72
C GLU A 214 -3.14 -15.71 10.23
N TYR A 215 -2.32 -16.36 9.39
CA TYR A 215 -2.24 -16.13 7.95
C TYR A 215 -2.12 -17.45 7.18
N GLY A 216 -2.30 -17.43 5.86
CA GLY A 216 -2.17 -18.62 5.01
C GLY A 216 -3.32 -19.65 5.12
N CYS A 217 -4.47 -19.29 5.69
CA CYS A 217 -5.63 -20.17 5.77
C CYS A 217 -6.44 -20.21 4.48
N GLU A 218 -7.24 -21.26 4.29
CA GLU A 218 -8.21 -21.39 3.19
C GLU A 218 -9.30 -20.29 3.26
N LEU A 219 -9.79 -19.99 4.47
CA LEU A 219 -10.72 -18.89 4.71
C LEU A 219 -9.94 -17.68 5.24
N HIS A 220 -9.95 -16.60 4.47
CA HIS A 220 -9.17 -15.40 4.76
C HIS A 220 -9.90 -14.14 4.30
N ALA A 221 -9.50 -12.99 4.84
CA ALA A 221 -10.16 -11.70 4.62
C ALA A 221 -10.31 -11.34 3.13
N VAL A 222 -9.22 -11.41 2.35
CA VAL A 222 -9.28 -11.09 0.90
C VAL A 222 -10.19 -12.07 0.15
N GLY A 223 -10.26 -13.33 0.56
CA GLY A 223 -11.10 -14.35 -0.08
C GLY A 223 -12.58 -14.08 0.15
N LEU A 224 -12.94 -13.60 1.35
CA LEU A 224 -14.29 -13.13 1.64
C LEU A 224 -14.67 -11.91 0.79
N LEU A 225 -13.78 -10.93 0.67
CA LEU A 225 -14.02 -9.75 -0.18
C LEU A 225 -14.15 -10.16 -1.65
N GLY A 226 -13.31 -11.09 -2.11
CA GLY A 226 -13.39 -11.68 -3.44
C GLY A 226 -14.74 -12.35 -3.70
N ALA A 227 -15.21 -13.20 -2.77
CA ALA A 227 -16.52 -13.85 -2.89
C ALA A 227 -17.69 -12.86 -2.91
N TRP A 228 -17.62 -11.78 -2.12
CA TRP A 228 -18.60 -10.70 -2.17
C TRP A 228 -18.60 -9.99 -3.53
N VAL A 229 -17.44 -9.65 -4.08
CA VAL A 229 -17.31 -9.03 -5.41
C VAL A 229 -17.82 -9.98 -6.50
N GLU A 230 -17.44 -11.25 -6.47
CA GLU A 230 -17.89 -12.28 -7.42
C GLU A 230 -19.40 -12.52 -7.38
N ALA A 231 -20.05 -12.30 -6.24
CA ALA A 231 -21.50 -12.31 -6.09
C ALA A 231 -22.19 -11.05 -6.67
N GLY A 232 -21.42 -10.13 -7.27
CA GLY A 232 -21.91 -8.85 -7.81
C GLY A 232 -21.95 -7.73 -6.77
N ALA A 233 -21.11 -7.83 -5.73
CA ALA A 233 -21.00 -6.85 -4.64
C ALA A 233 -22.36 -6.43 -4.04
N PRO A 234 -23.25 -7.36 -3.66
CA PRO A 234 -24.60 -7.02 -3.22
C PRO A 234 -24.59 -6.25 -1.89
N ASN A 235 -25.50 -5.30 -1.75
CA ASN A 235 -25.87 -4.74 -0.43
C ASN A 235 -26.85 -5.67 0.30
N GLY A 236 -26.49 -6.95 0.38
CA GLY A 236 -27.38 -8.03 0.76
C GLY A 236 -26.63 -9.34 0.95
N GLU A 237 -27.32 -10.45 0.73
CA GLU A 237 -26.78 -11.79 1.01
C GLU A 237 -25.81 -12.27 -0.08
N PHE A 238 -24.74 -12.96 0.35
CA PHE A 238 -23.83 -13.71 -0.51
C PHE A 238 -23.29 -14.93 0.25
N GLU A 239 -22.65 -15.87 -0.44
CA GLU A 239 -22.15 -17.11 0.15
C GLU A 239 -20.63 -17.11 0.25
N TYR A 240 -20.09 -17.50 1.40
CA TYR A 240 -18.66 -17.76 1.58
C TYR A 240 -18.44 -18.72 2.75
N GLY A 241 -17.47 -19.63 2.66
CA GLY A 241 -17.16 -20.57 3.75
C GLY A 241 -18.32 -21.49 4.16
N GLY A 242 -19.32 -21.69 3.28
CA GLY A 242 -20.52 -22.49 3.58
C GLY A 242 -21.57 -21.77 4.44
N ALA A 243 -21.50 -20.45 4.58
CA ALA A 243 -22.49 -19.63 5.28
C ALA A 243 -23.01 -18.49 4.40
N THR A 244 -24.26 -18.09 4.66
CA THR A 244 -24.87 -16.88 4.11
C THR A 244 -24.41 -15.67 4.92
N LEU A 245 -23.71 -14.76 4.24
CA LEU A 245 -23.13 -13.53 4.78
C LEU A 245 -23.83 -12.30 4.23
N THR A 246 -23.68 -11.15 4.89
CA THR A 246 -24.20 -9.86 4.38
C THR A 246 -23.14 -8.79 4.35
N PHE A 247 -23.29 -7.82 3.45
CA PHE A 247 -22.35 -6.70 3.35
C PHE A 247 -22.17 -5.96 4.68
N GLU A 248 -23.26 -5.51 5.31
CA GLU A 248 -23.19 -4.68 6.51
C GLU A 248 -22.59 -5.42 7.72
N ARG A 249 -22.83 -6.73 7.84
CA ARG A 249 -22.33 -7.53 8.98
C ARG A 249 -20.91 -8.02 8.75
N ASP A 250 -20.60 -8.47 7.54
CA ASP A 250 -19.43 -9.34 7.30
C ASP A 250 -18.37 -8.70 6.37
N VAL A 251 -18.73 -7.67 5.60
CA VAL A 251 -17.81 -6.99 4.66
C VAL A 251 -17.43 -5.60 5.16
N LEU A 252 -18.42 -4.75 5.45
CA LEU A 252 -18.21 -3.36 5.85
C LEU A 252 -17.26 -3.19 7.05
N PRO A 253 -17.24 -4.09 8.06
CA PRO A 253 -16.27 -4.00 9.14
C PRO A 253 -14.81 -4.05 8.67
N PHE A 254 -14.45 -4.74 7.58
CA PHE A 254 -13.06 -4.75 7.07
C PHE A 254 -12.59 -3.37 6.59
N PHE A 255 -13.52 -2.46 6.28
CA PHE A 255 -13.22 -1.09 5.88
C PHE A 255 -13.34 -0.08 7.03
N THR A 256 -14.24 -0.34 7.97
CA THR A 256 -14.63 0.63 9.02
C THR A 256 -14.12 0.28 10.43
N GLY A 257 -13.72 -0.97 10.65
CA GLY A 257 -13.20 -1.47 11.90
C GLY A 257 -11.69 -1.29 12.01
N ASN A 258 -11.23 -0.86 13.20
CA ASN A 258 -9.81 -0.94 13.55
C ASN A 258 -9.42 -2.40 13.78
N SER A 259 -8.16 -2.73 13.52
CA SER A 259 -7.56 -4.04 13.76
C SER A 259 -8.31 -5.18 13.06
N MET A 260 -8.76 -4.95 11.83
CA MET A 260 -9.38 -5.98 10.99
C MET A 260 -8.38 -6.70 10.08
N TRP A 261 -7.18 -6.15 9.98
CA TRP A 261 -6.16 -6.51 8.99
C TRP A 261 -4.90 -7.02 9.67
N PHE A 262 -4.40 -6.25 10.65
CA PHE A 262 -3.35 -6.66 11.59
C PHE A 262 -3.58 -5.94 12.93
N ASP A 263 -2.91 -6.38 13.99
CA ASP A 263 -3.06 -5.75 15.31
C ASP A 263 -2.66 -4.27 15.27
N GLY A 264 -3.57 -3.40 15.73
CA GLY A 264 -3.36 -1.95 15.70
C GLY A 264 -3.55 -1.27 14.33
N SER A 265 -3.96 -1.99 13.27
CA SER A 265 -4.28 -1.35 11.99
C SER A 265 -5.43 -0.34 12.15
N GLN A 266 -5.31 0.84 11.56
CA GLN A 266 -6.44 1.78 11.50
C GLN A 266 -7.53 1.28 10.53
N ALA A 267 -8.77 1.69 10.76
CA ALA A 267 -9.84 1.52 9.79
C ALA A 267 -9.50 2.26 8.49
N CYS A 268 -9.83 1.65 7.34
CA CYS A 268 -9.65 2.25 6.02
C CYS A 268 -10.44 3.57 5.89
N SER A 269 -11.64 3.60 6.48
CA SER A 269 -12.47 4.80 6.57
C SER A 269 -11.89 5.91 7.44
N GLY A 270 -10.75 5.70 8.10
CA GLY A 270 -10.01 6.77 8.78
C GLY A 270 -9.37 7.76 7.79
N CYS A 271 -9.00 7.29 6.60
CA CYS A 271 -8.44 8.12 5.52
C CYS A 271 -9.38 8.25 4.30
N HIS A 272 -10.32 7.32 4.16
CA HIS A 272 -11.25 7.22 3.03
C HIS A 272 -12.71 7.29 3.49
N PHE A 273 -13.21 8.49 3.80
CA PHE A 273 -14.47 8.70 4.52
C PHE A 273 -15.55 9.46 3.74
N ALA A 274 -15.23 9.98 2.56
CA ALA A 274 -16.16 10.75 1.74
C ALA A 274 -15.65 10.94 0.31
N ALA A 275 -16.56 11.14 -0.64
CA ALA A 275 -16.26 11.69 -1.96
C ALA A 275 -15.90 13.18 -1.87
N SER A 276 -14.69 13.48 -1.39
CA SER A 276 -14.22 14.84 -1.13
C SER A 276 -12.70 14.95 -1.27
N GLU A 277 -12.19 16.14 -1.58
CA GLU A 277 -10.74 16.41 -1.73
C GLU A 277 -9.94 16.14 -0.45
N SER A 278 -10.57 16.19 0.74
CA SER A 278 -9.92 15.88 2.01
C SER A 278 -9.83 14.38 2.31
N SER A 279 -10.57 13.56 1.56
CA SER A 279 -10.49 12.12 1.62
C SER A 279 -9.43 11.66 0.62
N ALA A 280 -8.53 10.76 1.03
CA ALA A 280 -7.48 10.31 0.13
C ALA A 280 -8.12 9.64 -1.11
N HIS A 281 -7.69 10.08 -2.30
CA HIS A 281 -8.27 9.69 -3.58
C HIS A 281 -9.80 9.90 -3.67
N GLN A 282 -10.35 10.90 -2.99
CA GLN A 282 -11.78 11.25 -3.04
C GLN A 282 -12.70 10.01 -2.86
N MET A 283 -12.26 9.08 -2.03
CA MET A 283 -12.86 7.75 -1.88
C MET A 283 -13.61 7.65 -0.56
N ASP A 284 -14.75 6.96 -0.57
CA ASP A 284 -15.54 6.69 0.63
C ASP A 284 -15.64 5.17 0.87
N LEU A 285 -14.98 4.67 1.91
CA LEU A 285 -15.05 3.27 2.31
C LEU A 285 -15.96 3.05 3.54
N SER A 286 -16.80 4.03 3.88
CA SER A 286 -17.69 3.98 5.05
C SER A 286 -19.08 3.39 4.76
N SER A 287 -19.40 3.18 3.48
CA SER A 287 -20.71 2.70 3.04
C SER A 287 -20.61 1.83 1.79
N HIS A 288 -21.66 1.04 1.52
CA HIS A 288 -21.76 0.24 0.30
C HIS A 288 -21.67 1.11 -0.97
N GLU A 289 -22.48 2.17 -1.01
CA GLU A 289 -22.52 3.12 -2.12
C GLU A 289 -21.17 3.79 -2.35
N GLY A 290 -20.48 4.19 -1.28
CA GLY A 290 -19.14 4.78 -1.36
C GLY A 290 -18.10 3.83 -1.96
N ILE A 291 -18.09 2.56 -1.52
CA ILE A 291 -17.15 1.54 -2.02
C ILE A 291 -17.38 1.30 -3.53
N LEU A 292 -18.64 1.22 -3.96
CA LEU A 292 -18.99 1.04 -5.36
C LEU A 292 -18.67 2.27 -6.22
N ALA A 293 -18.79 3.48 -5.66
CA ALA A 293 -18.42 4.71 -6.37
C ALA A 293 -16.92 4.77 -6.69
N GLY A 294 -16.09 4.13 -5.88
CA GLY A 294 -14.65 4.01 -6.09
C GLY A 294 -13.86 5.26 -5.69
N ALA A 295 -12.72 5.44 -6.35
CA ALA A 295 -11.78 6.52 -6.10
C ALA A 295 -11.88 7.62 -7.16
N ASP A 296 -11.31 8.80 -6.90
CA ASP A 296 -11.18 9.94 -7.82
C ASP A 296 -12.53 10.35 -8.45
N THR A 297 -13.60 10.27 -7.65
CA THR A 297 -15.00 10.48 -8.08
C THR A 297 -15.31 11.90 -8.52
N LEU A 298 -14.45 12.88 -8.21
CA LEU A 298 -14.59 14.28 -8.61
C LEU A 298 -13.69 14.65 -9.80
N GLU A 299 -12.82 13.74 -10.27
CA GLU A 299 -11.89 13.97 -11.38
C GLU A 299 -12.53 13.81 -12.77
N ALA A 300 -11.74 14.07 -13.83
CA ALA A 300 -12.17 13.90 -15.22
C ALA A 300 -11.20 12.97 -15.99
N PRO A 301 -11.63 11.76 -16.41
CA PRO A 301 -12.95 11.17 -16.19
C PRO A 301 -13.22 10.84 -14.70
N PRO A 302 -14.49 10.88 -14.25
CA PRO A 302 -14.81 10.64 -12.85
C PRO A 302 -14.72 9.15 -12.53
N GLY A 303 -14.11 8.84 -11.39
CA GLY A 303 -14.19 7.51 -10.82
C GLY A 303 -13.13 6.54 -11.36
N VAL A 304 -12.52 5.79 -10.45
CA VAL A 304 -11.77 4.56 -10.72
C VAL A 304 -12.38 3.48 -9.84
N SER A 305 -12.86 2.39 -10.46
CA SER A 305 -13.37 1.25 -9.70
C SER A 305 -12.25 0.64 -8.88
N ILE A 306 -12.52 0.42 -7.59
CA ILE A 306 -11.60 -0.27 -6.68
C ILE A 306 -11.87 -1.77 -6.58
N LEU A 307 -12.88 -2.26 -7.31
CA LEU A 307 -13.31 -3.67 -7.32
C LEU A 307 -12.95 -4.38 -8.63
N GLY A 308 -12.14 -3.75 -9.49
CA GLY A 308 -11.64 -4.35 -10.73
C GLY A 308 -12.62 -4.30 -11.91
N GLU A 309 -13.69 -3.49 -11.82
CA GLU A 309 -14.53 -3.22 -12.98
C GLU A 309 -13.79 -2.31 -13.97
N SER A 310 -13.83 -2.62 -15.26
CA SER A 310 -13.14 -1.86 -16.31
C SER A 310 -13.65 -0.41 -16.48
N SER A 311 -14.75 -0.03 -15.81
CA SER A 311 -15.22 1.35 -15.55
C SER A 311 -16.40 1.29 -14.55
N PRO A 312 -16.48 2.19 -13.56
CA PRO A 312 -17.68 2.35 -12.72
C PRO A 312 -18.88 2.93 -13.49
#